data_AF-A0A1H6UDA4-F1
#
_entry.id   AF-A0A1H6UDA4-F1
#
_cell.length_a   1.000
_cell.length_b   1.000
_cell.length_c   1.000
_cell.angle_alpha   90.00
_cell.angle_beta   90.00
_cell.angle_gamma   90.00
#
_symmetry.space_group_name_H-M   'P 1'
#
loop_
_entity.id
_entity.type
_entity.pdbx_description
1 polymer ?
#
loop_
_entity_poly.entity_id
_entity_poly.type
_entity_poly.pdbx_seq_one_letter_code
_entity_poly.pdbx_strand_id
1 'polypeptide(L)'
;MRYILLLTTCALAGITFAQPVRYRSPNGISNKKNYDRRTTNPYFLSLRCGLTQFYGELNAQAMHGIAGIGIGRSLNKQFAIRCDYNAGSIGGEKRSFFNSWFANEYNSVECLVKWDLTEQFSEREPGPAHISVLAGLGQIWFSANAFDLDNNQLLRFTNSQQSARNPLFLRWGPPKGPKGIKKTREGILPLGTSVDYALLEKLKIAFEYRFYFVRTDKLDATSGRRLINPEESESYSDTPNDAFSFIAVSLQYHFGKKKN
;
A
#
# COMPACT_ATOMS: atom_id res chain seq x y z
N MET A 1 8.48 13.20 14.32
CA MET A 1 8.78 14.42 13.53
C MET A 1 9.91 14.27 12.49
N ARG A 2 10.98 13.48 12.72
CA ARG A 2 12.11 13.36 11.76
C ARG A 2 11.72 12.89 10.35
N TYR A 3 10.77 11.96 10.23
CA TYR A 3 10.35 11.40 8.93
C TYR A 3 9.44 12.34 8.11
N ILE A 4 8.64 13.17 8.78
CA ILE A 4 7.83 14.21 8.11
C ILE A 4 8.74 15.22 7.45
N LEU A 5 9.80 15.63 8.15
CA LEU A 5 10.77 16.60 7.64
C LEU A 5 11.49 16.07 6.39
N LEU A 6 11.88 14.78 6.39
CA LEU A 6 12.49 14.11 5.24
C LEU A 6 11.54 14.05 4.03
N LEU A 7 10.28 13.65 4.24
CA LEU A 7 9.26 13.61 3.20
C LEU A 7 8.98 15.01 2.63
N THR A 8 8.90 16.03 3.48
CA THR A 8 8.74 17.42 3.05
C THR A 8 9.97 17.93 2.30
N THR A 9 11.20 17.58 2.71
CA THR A 9 12.41 17.98 1.97
C THR A 9 12.52 17.28 0.63
N CYS A 10 12.13 16.00 0.51
CA CYS A 10 12.12 15.31 -0.78
C CYS A 10 11.04 15.89 -1.71
N ALA A 11 9.86 16.22 -1.17
CA ALA A 11 8.79 16.87 -1.93
C ALA A 11 9.20 18.30 -2.36
N LEU A 12 9.77 19.09 -1.47
CA LEU A 12 10.23 20.46 -1.74
C LEU A 12 11.42 20.48 -2.71
N ALA A 13 12.39 19.57 -2.56
CA ALA A 13 13.49 19.43 -3.51
C ALA A 13 12.98 19.07 -4.91
N GLY A 14 11.99 18.18 -5.00
CA GLY A 14 11.31 17.86 -6.25
C GLY A 14 10.66 19.08 -6.91
N ILE A 15 10.09 20.00 -6.12
CA ILE A 15 9.48 21.25 -6.61
C ILE A 15 10.55 22.26 -7.04
N THR A 16 11.66 22.40 -6.32
CA THR A 16 12.73 23.37 -6.65
C THR A 16 13.56 22.97 -7.87
N PHE A 17 13.71 21.66 -8.14
CA PHE A 17 14.39 21.16 -9.35
C PHE A 17 13.44 20.91 -10.52
N ALA A 18 12.12 21.05 -10.33
CA ALA A 18 11.17 21.12 -11.42
C ALA A 18 11.37 22.45 -12.14
N GLN A 19 12.25 22.48 -13.15
CA GLN A 19 12.22 23.55 -14.15
C GLN A 19 10.76 23.72 -14.61
N PRO A 20 10.30 24.95 -14.88
CA PRO A 20 9.04 25.15 -15.57
C PRO A 20 9.22 24.65 -16.99
N VAL A 21 9.13 23.34 -17.17
CA VAL A 21 8.98 22.73 -18.48
C VAL A 21 7.72 23.39 -19.01
N ARG A 22 7.89 24.26 -20.02
CA ARG A 22 6.77 24.77 -20.79
C ARG A 22 6.10 23.52 -21.37
N TYR A 23 5.07 23.02 -20.68
CA TYR A 23 4.27 21.91 -21.14
C TYR A 23 3.57 22.40 -22.40
N ARG A 24 4.22 22.20 -23.54
CA ARG A 24 3.61 22.45 -24.84
C ARG A 24 2.69 21.27 -25.07
N SER A 25 1.39 21.56 -25.06
CA SER A 25 0.37 20.69 -25.61
C SER A 25 0.90 20.08 -26.91
N PRO A 26 0.96 18.74 -27.05
CA PRO A 26 1.29 18.11 -28.32
C PRO A 26 0.34 18.52 -29.46
N ASN A 27 -0.80 19.17 -29.17
CA ASN A 27 -1.74 19.71 -30.17
C ASN A 27 -1.45 21.17 -30.60
N GLY A 28 -0.28 21.71 -30.26
CA GLY A 28 0.14 23.05 -30.71
C GLY A 28 -0.70 24.16 -30.06
N ILE A 29 -1.32 25.03 -30.86
CA ILE A 29 -2.14 26.17 -30.39
C ILE A 29 -3.50 25.69 -29.84
N SER A 30 -3.97 24.51 -30.24
CA SER A 30 -5.24 23.96 -29.78
C SER A 30 -5.09 23.36 -28.39
N ASN A 31 -5.87 23.87 -27.44
CA ASN A 31 -6.02 23.27 -26.11
C ASN A 31 -7.06 22.15 -26.07
N LYS A 32 -7.70 21.82 -27.21
CA LYS A 32 -8.68 20.74 -27.28
C LYS A 32 -7.97 19.40 -27.09
N LYS A 33 -8.59 18.52 -26.32
CA LYS A 33 -8.10 17.17 -26.07
C LYS A 33 -8.08 16.34 -27.35
N ASN A 34 -6.92 15.80 -27.67
CA ASN A 34 -6.79 14.82 -28.74
C ASN A 34 -7.07 13.43 -28.17
N TYR A 35 -8.14 12.79 -28.64
CA TYR A 35 -8.56 11.46 -28.19
C TYR A 35 -7.67 10.33 -28.73
N ASP A 36 -6.95 10.53 -29.83
CA ASP A 36 -6.13 9.52 -30.53
C ASP A 36 -4.67 9.39 -30.07
N ARG A 37 -4.19 10.26 -29.16
CA ARG A 37 -2.81 10.18 -28.64
C ARG A 37 -2.48 8.80 -28.00
N ARG A 38 -1.63 7.98 -28.60
CA ARG A 38 -1.18 6.74 -27.93
C ARG A 38 -0.17 7.07 -26.81
N THR A 39 -0.24 6.34 -25.70
CA THR A 39 0.79 6.39 -24.66
C THR A 39 2.13 5.98 -25.28
N THR A 40 3.08 6.91 -25.35
CA THR A 40 4.34 6.73 -26.10
C THR A 40 5.23 5.63 -25.52
N ASN A 41 5.17 5.43 -24.20
CA ASN A 41 5.93 4.44 -23.46
C ASN A 41 4.98 3.62 -22.56
N PRO A 42 4.50 2.46 -23.04
CA PRO A 42 3.46 1.73 -22.34
C PRO A 42 3.96 1.04 -21.07
N TYR A 43 5.23 0.64 -20.99
CA TYR A 43 5.76 -0.06 -19.82
C TYR A 43 6.36 0.93 -18.83
N PHE A 44 6.25 0.62 -17.54
CA PHE A 44 6.87 1.42 -16.50
C PHE A 44 7.36 0.56 -15.34
N LEU A 45 8.46 1.00 -14.73
CA LEU A 45 8.97 0.53 -13.45
C LEU A 45 8.73 1.61 -12.41
N SER A 46 8.37 1.23 -11.20
CA SER A 46 8.13 2.14 -10.09
C SER A 46 8.90 1.70 -8.86
N LEU A 47 9.48 2.67 -8.16
CA LEU A 47 10.08 2.51 -6.84
C LEU A 47 9.29 3.40 -5.88
N ARG A 48 8.95 2.92 -4.68
CA ARG A 48 8.19 3.69 -3.69
C ARG A 48 8.74 3.53 -2.30
N CYS A 49 8.62 4.57 -1.50
CA CYS A 49 8.87 4.54 -0.06
C CYS A 49 7.86 5.43 0.67
N GLY A 50 7.54 5.09 1.90
CA GLY A 50 6.44 5.74 2.61
C GLY A 50 6.30 5.32 4.05
N LEU A 51 5.17 5.71 4.63
CA LEU A 51 4.80 5.43 6.01
C LEU A 51 3.44 4.75 6.09
N THR A 52 3.32 3.76 6.96
CA THR A 52 2.06 3.05 7.25
C THR A 52 1.30 3.67 8.40
N GLN A 53 0.01 3.38 8.43
CA GLN A 53 -0.90 3.69 9.53
C GLN A 53 -1.89 2.55 9.69
N PHE A 54 -2.03 2.03 10.91
CA PHE A 54 -2.95 0.95 11.23
C PHE A 54 -4.34 1.43 11.63
N TYR A 55 -5.38 0.67 11.27
CA TYR A 55 -6.76 0.85 11.70
C TYR A 55 -7.32 -0.49 12.16
N GLY A 56 -7.31 -0.68 13.47
CA GLY A 56 -7.86 -1.87 14.14
C GLY A 56 -8.02 -1.57 15.61
N GLU A 57 -7.78 -2.55 16.47
CA GLU A 57 -8.01 -2.37 17.89
C GLU A 57 -6.86 -1.62 18.57
N LEU A 58 -5.62 -1.91 18.19
CA LEU A 58 -4.42 -1.21 18.65
C LEU A 58 -4.11 0.00 17.76
N ASN A 59 -5.00 1.00 17.74
CA ASN A 59 -4.96 2.08 16.76
C ASN A 59 -4.21 3.36 17.16
N ALA A 60 -3.58 3.44 18.33
CA ALA A 60 -2.76 4.61 18.65
C ALA A 60 -1.57 4.67 17.68
N GLN A 61 -1.30 5.86 17.15
CA GLN A 61 -0.50 6.05 15.94
C GLN A 61 0.98 5.68 16.15
N ALA A 62 1.38 4.53 15.62
CA ALA A 62 2.79 4.19 15.39
C ALA A 62 3.02 4.00 13.88
N MET A 63 3.53 5.06 13.23
CA MET A 63 3.82 4.99 11.79
C MET A 63 5.14 4.28 11.54
N HIS A 64 5.13 3.29 10.65
CA HIS A 64 6.31 2.51 10.30
C HIS A 64 6.65 2.67 8.81
N GLY A 65 7.88 2.31 8.45
CA GLY A 65 8.38 2.48 7.08
C GLY A 65 7.88 1.40 6.12
N ILE A 66 7.67 1.80 4.87
CA ILE A 66 7.48 0.88 3.74
C ILE A 66 8.41 1.20 2.59
N ALA A 67 8.76 0.16 1.85
CA ALA A 67 9.41 0.24 0.56
C ALA A 67 8.71 -0.71 -0.41
N GLY A 68 8.69 -0.35 -1.69
CA GLY A 68 8.07 -1.18 -2.70
C GLY A 68 8.64 -0.95 -4.07
N ILE A 69 8.47 -1.97 -4.90
CA ILE A 69 8.76 -1.93 -6.32
C ILE A 69 7.50 -2.31 -7.07
N GLY A 70 7.38 -1.88 -8.32
CA GLY A 70 6.26 -2.30 -9.15
C GLY A 70 6.56 -2.17 -10.61
N ILE A 71 6.01 -3.08 -11.40
CA ILE A 71 6.09 -3.05 -12.85
C ILE A 71 4.67 -2.95 -13.40
N GLY A 72 4.49 -2.16 -14.45
CA GLY A 72 3.17 -2.02 -15.04
C GLY A 72 3.20 -1.71 -16.53
N ARG A 73 2.00 -1.74 -17.08
CA ARG A 73 1.71 -1.44 -18.48
C ARG A 73 0.48 -0.54 -18.57
N SER A 74 0.64 0.60 -19.21
CA SER A 74 -0.45 1.46 -19.66
C SER A 74 -1.15 0.79 -20.84
N LEU A 75 -2.44 0.51 -20.69
CA LEU A 75 -3.27 -0.08 -21.74
C LEU A 75 -3.72 1.00 -22.73
N ASN A 76 -4.11 2.15 -22.19
CA ASN A 76 -4.45 3.37 -22.92
C ASN A 76 -4.06 4.59 -22.05
N LYS A 77 -4.64 5.77 -22.31
CA LYS A 77 -4.35 6.97 -21.52
C LYS A 77 -4.98 6.92 -20.13
N GLN A 78 -6.15 6.31 -20.06
CA GLN A 78 -6.98 6.31 -18.85
C GLN A 78 -6.65 5.15 -17.93
N PHE A 79 -6.20 4.02 -18.47
CA PHE A 79 -6.04 2.77 -17.73
C PHE A 79 -4.63 2.22 -17.84
N ALA A 80 -4.10 1.81 -16.70
CA ALA A 80 -2.89 1.03 -16.58
C ALA A 80 -3.10 -0.15 -15.63
N ILE A 81 -2.38 -1.24 -15.88
CA ILE A 81 -2.28 -2.37 -14.97
C ILE A 81 -0.88 -2.37 -14.38
N ARG A 82 -0.75 -2.63 -13.08
CA ARG A 82 0.54 -2.78 -12.41
C ARG A 82 0.54 -3.95 -11.44
N CYS A 83 1.68 -4.59 -11.31
CA CYS A 83 1.99 -5.57 -10.29
C CYS A 83 2.99 -4.94 -9.32
N ASP A 84 2.60 -4.86 -8.05
CA ASP A 84 3.37 -4.24 -6.98
C ASP A 84 3.84 -5.29 -5.99
N TYR A 85 5.10 -5.19 -5.57
CA TYR A 85 5.62 -5.84 -4.38
C TYR A 85 5.94 -4.77 -3.33
N ASN A 86 5.41 -4.93 -2.12
CA ASN A 86 5.69 -4.04 -1.00
C ASN A 86 6.27 -4.84 0.18
N ALA A 87 7.18 -4.23 0.92
CA ALA A 87 7.73 -4.75 2.16
C ALA A 87 7.79 -3.63 3.18
N GLY A 88 7.46 -3.92 4.43
CA GLY A 88 7.54 -2.93 5.49
C GLY A 88 6.98 -3.44 6.80
N SER A 89 6.70 -2.49 7.68
CA SER A 89 6.10 -2.78 8.98
C SER A 89 4.87 -1.93 9.24
N ILE A 90 4.03 -2.43 10.15
CA ILE A 90 2.82 -1.80 10.66
C ILE A 90 2.91 -1.91 12.18
N GLY A 91 2.41 -0.91 12.88
CA GLY A 91 2.40 -0.94 14.33
C GLY A 91 1.32 -0.03 14.89
N GLY A 92 1.13 -0.17 16.19
CA GLY A 92 0.20 0.62 16.96
C GLY A 92 0.20 0.19 18.42
N GLU A 93 -0.45 0.97 19.26
CA GLU A 93 -0.57 0.68 20.69
C GLU A 93 -1.99 0.91 21.21
N LYS A 94 -2.29 0.31 22.37
CA LYS A 94 -3.50 0.64 23.14
C LYS A 94 -3.29 0.37 24.62
N ARG A 95 -3.30 1.44 25.41
CA ARG A 95 -3.12 1.41 26.87
C ARG A 95 -4.38 0.95 27.61
N SER A 96 -5.53 1.54 27.30
CA SER A 96 -6.73 1.48 28.15
C SER A 96 -7.40 0.10 28.28
N PHE A 97 -7.05 -0.87 27.43
CA PHE A 97 -7.66 -2.21 27.44
C PHE A 97 -6.61 -3.33 27.34
N PHE A 98 -5.63 -3.19 26.45
CA PHE A 98 -4.64 -4.23 26.23
C PHE A 98 -3.32 -4.01 26.96
N ASN A 99 -3.03 -2.77 27.38
CA ASN A 99 -1.71 -2.34 27.84
C ASN A 99 -0.56 -2.87 26.96
N SER A 100 -0.74 -2.85 25.64
CA SER A 100 0.21 -3.47 24.72
C SER A 100 0.45 -2.63 23.47
N TRP A 101 1.64 -2.77 22.91
CA TRP A 101 1.98 -2.30 21.56
C TRP A 101 2.26 -3.50 20.67
N PHE A 102 2.01 -3.36 19.36
CA PHE A 102 2.32 -4.41 18.40
C PHE A 102 3.24 -3.92 17.29
N ALA A 103 4.04 -4.85 16.79
CA ALA A 103 4.80 -4.71 15.57
C ALA A 103 4.46 -5.85 14.63
N ASN A 104 4.16 -5.49 13.40
CA ASN A 104 3.88 -6.40 12.31
C ASN A 104 4.86 -6.16 11.17
N GLU A 105 5.53 -7.21 10.71
CA GLU A 105 6.34 -7.18 9.51
C GLU A 105 5.64 -7.89 8.36
N TYR A 106 5.41 -7.18 7.26
CA TYR A 106 4.66 -7.70 6.13
C TYR A 106 5.40 -7.58 4.80
N ASN A 107 5.08 -8.50 3.91
CA ASN A 107 5.33 -8.40 2.47
C ASN A 107 3.98 -8.54 1.76
N SER A 108 3.75 -7.80 0.68
CA SER A 108 2.56 -7.96 -0.15
C SER A 108 2.91 -8.04 -1.63
N VAL A 109 2.08 -8.78 -2.37
CA VAL A 109 2.06 -8.82 -3.84
C VAL A 109 0.66 -8.45 -4.28
N GLU A 110 0.55 -7.47 -5.18
CA GLU A 110 -0.73 -6.87 -5.56
C GLU A 110 -0.80 -6.68 -7.07
N CYS A 111 -1.96 -6.96 -7.66
CA CYS A 111 -2.30 -6.59 -9.03
C CYS A 111 -3.34 -5.47 -8.97
N LEU A 112 -3.01 -4.32 -9.57
CA LEU A 112 -3.80 -3.10 -9.48
C LEU A 112 -4.16 -2.60 -10.88
N VAL A 113 -5.40 -2.13 -11.00
CA VAL A 113 -5.84 -1.28 -12.10
C VAL A 113 -5.77 0.16 -11.63
N LYS A 114 -5.11 1.00 -12.42
CA LYS A 114 -5.02 2.44 -12.23
C LYS A 114 -5.89 3.13 -13.27
N TRP A 115 -6.76 4.01 -12.82
CA TRP A 115 -7.64 4.82 -13.65
C TRP A 115 -7.31 6.31 -13.47
N ASP A 116 -6.79 6.94 -14.53
CA ASP A 116 -6.49 8.36 -14.60
C ASP A 116 -7.78 9.16 -14.84
N LEU A 117 -8.27 9.79 -13.77
CA LEU A 117 -9.49 10.59 -13.80
C LEU A 117 -9.27 11.90 -14.55
N THR A 118 -8.04 12.42 -14.54
CA THR A 118 -7.71 13.68 -15.22
C THR A 118 -7.77 13.48 -16.72
N GLU A 119 -7.18 12.41 -17.24
CA GLU A 119 -7.31 12.01 -18.64
C GLU A 119 -8.72 11.54 -19.01
N GLN A 120 -9.55 11.06 -18.08
CA GLN A 120 -10.94 10.70 -18.37
C GLN A 120 -11.83 11.95 -18.54
N PHE A 121 -11.86 12.81 -17.52
CA PHE A 121 -12.87 13.86 -17.39
C PHE A 121 -12.43 15.24 -17.87
N SER A 122 -11.14 15.46 -18.13
CA SER A 122 -10.72 16.75 -18.71
C SER A 122 -11.23 16.91 -20.13
N GLU A 123 -11.84 18.06 -20.42
CA GLU A 123 -12.23 18.47 -21.78
C GLU A 123 -11.04 19.04 -22.58
N ARG A 124 -10.07 19.59 -21.85
CA ARG A 124 -8.81 20.13 -22.38
C ARG A 124 -7.69 19.11 -22.27
N GLU A 125 -6.58 19.40 -22.94
CA GLU A 125 -5.35 18.64 -22.72
C GLU A 125 -4.94 18.72 -21.24
N PRO A 126 -4.79 17.57 -20.55
CA PRO A 126 -4.36 17.57 -19.17
C PRO A 126 -2.90 18.01 -19.09
N GLY A 127 -2.61 18.82 -18.07
CA GLY A 127 -1.28 19.34 -17.78
C GLY A 127 -0.33 18.25 -17.26
N PRO A 128 0.79 18.62 -16.63
CA PRO A 128 1.78 17.66 -16.13
C PRO A 128 1.32 16.87 -14.89
N ALA A 129 0.26 17.33 -14.22
CA ALA A 129 -0.30 16.72 -13.02
C ALA A 129 -1.54 15.89 -13.35
N HIS A 130 -1.55 14.65 -12.91
CA HIS A 130 -2.61 13.67 -13.16
C HIS A 130 -3.09 13.05 -11.85
N ILE A 131 -4.38 13.15 -11.58
CA ILE A 131 -5.06 12.49 -10.47
C ILE A 131 -5.62 11.16 -10.96
N SER A 132 -5.24 10.07 -10.30
CA SER A 132 -5.70 8.72 -10.59
C SER A 132 -6.25 8.02 -9.35
N VAL A 133 -7.13 7.06 -9.57
CA VAL A 133 -7.57 6.09 -8.56
C VAL A 133 -6.96 4.73 -8.87
N LEU A 134 -6.71 3.93 -7.83
CA LEU A 134 -6.14 2.60 -7.91
C LEU A 134 -7.03 1.62 -7.16
N ALA A 135 -7.27 0.46 -7.73
CA ALA A 135 -7.98 -0.63 -7.07
C ALA A 135 -7.44 -1.97 -7.54
N GLY A 136 -7.52 -3.00 -6.71
CA GLY A 136 -7.11 -4.32 -7.13
C GLY A 136 -7.25 -5.41 -6.09
N LEU A 137 -6.48 -6.47 -6.30
CA LEU A 137 -6.44 -7.65 -5.46
C LEU A 137 -4.99 -7.99 -5.15
N GLY A 138 -4.75 -8.51 -3.94
CA GLY A 138 -3.42 -8.95 -3.57
C GLY A 138 -3.42 -10.00 -2.49
N GLN A 139 -2.20 -10.36 -2.12
CA GLN A 139 -1.90 -11.26 -1.03
C GLN A 139 -0.86 -10.61 -0.11
N ILE A 140 -1.07 -10.73 1.18
CA ILE A 140 -0.15 -10.27 2.23
C ILE A 140 0.41 -11.47 2.98
N TRP A 141 1.69 -11.40 3.32
CA TRP A 141 2.38 -12.32 4.21
C TRP A 141 2.95 -11.55 5.38
N PHE A 142 2.48 -11.82 6.58
CA PHE A 142 2.85 -11.04 7.75
C PHE A 142 3.17 -11.90 8.97
N SER A 143 3.87 -11.30 9.93
CA SER A 143 4.07 -11.80 11.29
C SER A 143 3.83 -10.64 12.24
N ALA A 144 2.91 -10.78 13.19
CA ALA A 144 2.63 -9.77 14.19
C ALA A 144 2.97 -10.29 15.58
N ASN A 145 3.60 -9.43 16.38
CA ASN A 145 3.94 -9.66 17.77
C ASN A 145 3.42 -8.48 18.59
N ALA A 146 2.74 -8.75 19.70
CA ALA A 146 2.32 -7.75 20.66
C ALA A 146 3.04 -7.93 22.00
N PHE A 147 3.52 -6.82 22.53
CA PHE A 147 4.32 -6.75 23.74
C PHE A 147 3.63 -5.87 24.79
N ASP A 148 3.80 -6.20 26.05
CA ASP A 148 3.37 -5.37 27.18
C ASP A 148 4.08 -4.00 27.15
N LEU A 149 3.33 -2.93 27.43
CA LEU A 149 3.88 -1.57 27.49
C LEU A 149 4.77 -1.33 28.72
N ASP A 150 4.55 -2.06 29.82
CA ASP A 150 5.25 -1.79 31.09
C ASP A 150 6.60 -2.50 31.18
N ASN A 151 6.66 -3.78 30.75
CA ASN A 151 7.83 -4.64 30.91
C ASN A 151 8.38 -5.20 29.58
N ASN A 152 7.75 -4.86 28.45
CA ASN A 152 8.13 -5.30 27.11
C ASN A 152 8.18 -6.83 26.91
N GLN A 153 7.43 -7.58 27.72
CA GLN A 153 7.28 -9.03 27.53
C GLN A 153 6.35 -9.32 26.36
N LEU A 154 6.64 -10.39 25.62
CA LEU A 154 5.79 -10.86 24.53
C LEU A 154 4.48 -11.41 25.12
N LEU A 155 3.36 -10.78 24.78
CA LEU A 155 2.04 -11.19 25.25
C LEU A 155 1.31 -12.02 24.21
N ARG A 156 1.38 -11.61 22.94
CA ARG A 156 0.64 -12.24 21.84
C ARG A 156 1.49 -12.28 20.58
N PHE A 157 1.23 -13.25 19.73
CA PHE A 157 1.89 -13.40 18.45
C PHE A 157 0.96 -14.12 17.48
N THR A 158 1.20 -14.00 16.18
CA THR A 158 0.41 -14.67 15.14
C THR A 158 1.03 -15.97 14.64
N ASN A 159 2.30 -16.20 14.95
CA ASN A 159 3.11 -17.26 14.37
C ASN A 159 4.03 -17.91 15.41
N SER A 160 3.88 -19.22 15.57
CA SER A 160 4.68 -20.09 16.44
C SER A 160 4.93 -21.45 15.77
N GLN A 161 5.76 -22.30 16.40
CA GLN A 161 6.02 -23.66 15.91
C GLN A 161 4.75 -24.53 15.84
N GLN A 162 3.74 -24.21 16.65
CA GLN A 162 2.46 -24.93 16.69
C GLN A 162 1.40 -24.32 15.77
N SER A 163 1.61 -23.08 15.34
CA SER A 163 0.67 -22.35 14.49
C SER A 163 0.45 -23.03 13.15
N ALA A 164 -0.80 -23.10 12.72
CA ALA A 164 -1.20 -23.62 11.43
C ALA A 164 -2.26 -22.69 10.79
N ARG A 165 -2.48 -22.82 9.49
CA ARG A 165 -3.27 -21.85 8.72
C ARG A 165 -4.75 -21.98 9.01
N ASN A 166 -5.48 -20.87 9.08
CA ASN A 166 -6.93 -20.94 9.06
C ASN A 166 -7.43 -21.37 7.68
N PRO A 167 -8.46 -22.23 7.60
CA PRO A 167 -9.21 -22.42 6.37
C PRO A 167 -9.83 -21.08 5.94
N LEU A 168 -9.81 -20.82 4.63
CA LEU A 168 -10.37 -19.61 4.01
C LEU A 168 -11.78 -19.29 4.55
N PHE A 169 -11.99 -18.05 5.01
CA PHE A 169 -13.29 -17.40 5.32
C PHE A 169 -13.85 -17.65 6.71
N LEU A 170 -13.10 -18.26 7.63
CA LEU A 170 -13.57 -18.47 8.99
C LEU A 170 -12.83 -17.57 9.99
N ARG A 171 -13.60 -16.78 10.75
CA ARG A 171 -13.13 -16.04 11.94
C ARG A 171 -12.53 -16.99 12.98
N TRP A 172 -13.01 -18.23 12.99
CA TRP A 172 -12.64 -19.30 13.93
C TRP A 172 -12.79 -20.65 13.21
N GLY A 173 -11.83 -21.57 13.33
CA GLY A 173 -11.96 -22.93 12.80
C GLY A 173 -10.75 -23.82 13.14
N PRO A 174 -10.86 -25.15 12.92
CA PRO A 174 -9.70 -26.03 13.05
C PRO A 174 -8.64 -25.63 12.01
N PRO A 175 -7.37 -25.47 12.42
CA PRO A 175 -6.33 -25.08 11.49
C PRO A 175 -6.11 -26.18 10.44
N LYS A 176 -5.82 -25.78 9.20
CA LYS A 176 -5.55 -26.67 8.07
C LYS A 176 -4.11 -26.50 7.58
N GLY A 177 -3.43 -27.62 7.37
CA GLY A 177 -2.08 -27.66 6.80
C GLY A 177 -0.96 -27.85 7.83
N PRO A 178 0.31 -27.77 7.39
CA PRO A 178 1.46 -28.04 8.24
C PRO A 178 1.61 -26.99 9.35
N LYS A 179 1.99 -27.45 10.55
CA LYS A 179 2.35 -26.59 11.69
C LYS A 179 3.68 -25.88 11.43
N GLY A 180 3.93 -24.78 12.15
CA GLY A 180 5.20 -24.04 12.10
C GLY A 180 5.27 -22.98 11.01
N ILE A 181 4.15 -22.33 10.69
CA ILE A 181 4.13 -21.26 9.71
C ILE A 181 4.90 -20.02 10.22
N LYS A 182 5.89 -19.56 9.45
CA LYS A 182 6.67 -18.34 9.78
C LYS A 182 5.93 -17.03 9.50
N LYS A 183 5.07 -17.03 8.48
CA LYS A 183 4.24 -15.88 8.11
C LYS A 183 2.81 -16.34 7.82
N THR A 184 1.86 -15.63 8.40
CA THR A 184 0.43 -15.74 8.09
C THR A 184 0.18 -15.15 6.72
N ARG A 185 -0.72 -15.77 5.94
CA ARG A 185 -0.94 -15.44 4.53
C ARG A 185 -2.41 -15.17 4.30
N GLU A 186 -2.74 -13.94 3.93
CA GLU A 186 -4.13 -13.51 3.76
C GLU A 186 -4.36 -12.74 2.46
N GLY A 187 -5.63 -12.68 2.05
CA GLY A 187 -6.06 -11.86 0.92
C GLY A 187 -6.22 -10.39 1.33
N ILE A 188 -5.92 -9.48 0.39
CA ILE A 188 -6.07 -8.03 0.59
C ILE A 188 -6.80 -7.39 -0.59
N LEU A 189 -7.58 -6.35 -0.27
CA LEU A 189 -8.24 -5.46 -1.22
C LEU A 189 -7.61 -4.06 -1.11
N PRO A 190 -6.58 -3.75 -1.92
CA PRO A 190 -6.03 -2.41 -2.01
C PRO A 190 -6.95 -1.45 -2.78
N LEU A 191 -7.24 -0.30 -2.20
CA LEU A 191 -7.86 0.86 -2.85
C LEU A 191 -6.98 2.09 -2.60
N GLY A 192 -6.84 3.00 -3.56
CA GLY A 192 -6.00 4.16 -3.37
C GLY A 192 -6.19 5.28 -4.38
N THR A 193 -5.45 6.34 -4.15
CA THR A 193 -5.40 7.53 -5.00
C THR A 193 -3.94 7.89 -5.26
N SER A 194 -3.62 8.33 -6.47
CA SER A 194 -2.30 8.88 -6.79
C SER A 194 -2.42 10.24 -7.44
N VAL A 195 -1.47 11.11 -7.12
CA VAL A 195 -1.19 12.34 -7.87
C VAL A 195 0.17 12.16 -8.53
N ASP A 196 0.17 11.98 -9.85
CA ASP A 196 1.35 11.81 -10.66
C ASP A 196 1.76 13.14 -11.30
N TYR A 197 3.04 13.48 -11.24
CA TYR A 197 3.61 14.67 -11.85
C TYR A 197 4.73 14.28 -12.81
N ALA A 198 4.63 14.73 -14.06
CA ALA A 198 5.66 14.52 -15.07
C ALA A 198 6.88 15.41 -14.82
N LEU A 199 8.00 14.80 -14.39
CA LEU A 199 9.28 15.49 -14.20
C LEU A 199 10.06 15.59 -15.52
N LEU A 200 10.15 14.48 -16.25
CA LEU A 200 10.80 14.34 -17.55
C LEU A 200 9.91 13.50 -18.47
N GLU A 201 10.24 13.43 -19.77
CA GLU A 201 9.48 12.64 -20.75
C GLU A 201 9.29 11.16 -20.36
N LYS A 202 10.26 10.61 -19.61
CA LYS A 202 10.24 9.22 -19.13
C LYS A 202 10.15 9.08 -17.62
N LEU A 203 10.24 10.18 -16.86
CA LEU A 203 10.32 10.14 -15.40
C LEU A 203 9.14 10.87 -14.79
N LYS A 204 8.40 10.18 -13.92
CA LYS A 204 7.31 10.77 -13.15
C LYS A 204 7.57 10.58 -11.66
N ILE A 205 7.18 11.56 -10.87
CA ILE A 205 7.05 11.40 -9.42
C ILE A 205 5.57 11.27 -9.09
N ALA A 206 5.20 10.43 -8.13
CA ALA A 206 3.82 10.34 -7.70
C ALA A 206 3.71 10.29 -6.18
N PHE A 207 2.71 10.99 -5.67
CA PHE A 207 2.27 10.87 -4.29
C PHE A 207 1.10 9.89 -4.24
N GLU A 208 1.24 8.80 -3.49
CA GLU A 208 0.24 7.73 -3.40
C GLU A 208 -0.30 7.62 -1.97
N TYR A 209 -1.62 7.56 -1.85
CA TYR A 209 -2.30 7.10 -0.64
C TYR A 209 -3.02 5.80 -0.97
N ARG A 210 -2.85 4.77 -0.14
CA ARG A 210 -3.47 3.47 -0.35
C ARG A 210 -4.00 2.91 0.95
N PHE A 211 -5.24 2.46 0.93
CA PHE A 211 -5.94 1.79 2.00
C PHE A 211 -6.10 0.31 1.66
N TYR A 212 -5.89 -0.54 2.66
CA TYR A 212 -5.94 -1.99 2.54
C TYR A 212 -7.00 -2.53 3.47
N PHE A 213 -7.97 -3.23 2.89
CA PHE A 213 -8.81 -4.13 3.66
C PHE A 213 -8.13 -5.49 3.71
N VAL A 214 -7.81 -5.95 4.91
CA VAL A 214 -7.18 -7.25 5.12
C VAL A 214 -8.23 -8.23 5.63
N ARG A 215 -8.22 -9.42 5.08
CA ARG A 215 -9.22 -10.45 5.37
C ARG A 215 -8.94 -11.20 6.68
N THR A 216 -8.49 -10.51 7.72
CA THR A 216 -8.23 -11.08 9.04
C THR A 216 -8.19 -9.98 10.07
N ASP A 217 -8.48 -10.33 11.33
CA ASP A 217 -8.25 -9.53 12.54
C ASP A 217 -6.86 -9.76 13.17
N LYS A 218 -6.02 -10.58 12.54
CA LYS A 218 -4.73 -11.01 13.10
C LYS A 218 -3.60 -10.01 12.85
N LEU A 219 -3.87 -8.89 12.19
CA LEU A 219 -2.81 -8.00 11.73
C LEU A 219 -2.16 -7.24 12.91
N ASP A 220 -2.90 -7.01 14.00
CA ASP A 220 -2.39 -6.47 15.26
C ASP A 220 -2.15 -7.52 16.36
N ALA A 221 -2.08 -8.80 15.98
CA ALA A 221 -2.01 -9.93 16.90
C ALA A 221 -3.22 -10.03 17.86
N THR A 222 -4.36 -9.42 17.52
CA THR A 222 -5.67 -9.75 18.12
C THR A 222 -6.32 -10.91 17.37
N SER A 223 -7.26 -11.63 17.99
CA SER A 223 -8.07 -12.62 17.30
C SER A 223 -9.42 -12.82 17.98
N GLY A 224 -10.46 -13.14 17.20
CA GLY A 224 -11.79 -13.47 17.72
C GLY A 224 -11.77 -14.64 18.72
N ARG A 225 -12.56 -14.52 19.80
CA ARG A 225 -12.60 -15.49 20.91
C ARG A 225 -12.54 -16.94 20.44
N ARG A 226 -11.51 -17.64 20.91
CA ARG A 226 -11.15 -19.03 20.56
C ARG A 226 -10.91 -19.21 19.05
N LEU A 227 -9.64 -19.32 18.64
CA LEU A 227 -9.08 -20.55 18.02
C LEU A 227 -7.66 -20.30 17.43
N ILE A 228 -6.68 -21.08 17.90
CA ILE A 228 -5.83 -22.04 17.16
C ILE A 228 -4.63 -22.45 18.03
N ASN A 229 -4.02 -21.51 18.76
CA ASN A 229 -2.95 -21.80 19.72
C ASN A 229 -3.49 -21.72 21.16
N PRO A 230 -3.15 -22.68 22.05
CA PRO A 230 -3.44 -22.57 23.48
C PRO A 230 -2.87 -21.29 24.10
N GLU A 231 -1.76 -20.81 23.51
CA GLU A 231 -0.98 -19.62 23.89
C GLU A 231 -1.67 -18.29 23.51
N GLU A 232 -2.71 -18.31 22.67
CA GLU A 232 -3.48 -17.12 22.26
C GLU A 232 -4.89 -17.08 22.89
N SER A 233 -5.12 -17.88 23.94
CA SER A 233 -6.46 -18.10 24.53
C SER A 233 -7.10 -16.85 25.15
N GLU A 234 -6.30 -15.84 25.49
CA GLU A 234 -6.75 -14.55 26.03
C GLU A 234 -6.87 -13.44 24.96
N SER A 235 -6.59 -13.74 23.69
CA SER A 235 -6.75 -12.76 22.61
C SER A 235 -8.24 -12.51 22.33
N TYR A 236 -8.60 -11.25 22.20
CA TYR A 236 -9.96 -10.79 21.94
C TYR A 236 -9.91 -9.77 20.81
N SER A 237 -10.81 -9.92 19.83
CA SER A 237 -11.06 -8.94 18.78
C SER A 237 -12.57 -8.82 18.52
N ASP A 238 -13.10 -7.60 18.59
CA ASP A 238 -14.47 -7.23 18.23
C ASP A 238 -14.57 -6.69 16.80
N THR A 239 -13.44 -6.40 16.15
CA THR A 239 -13.42 -5.96 14.76
C THR A 239 -13.46 -7.15 13.79
N PRO A 240 -14.31 -7.11 12.74
CA PRO A 240 -14.43 -8.23 11.82
C PRO A 240 -13.24 -8.41 10.88
N ASN A 241 -12.51 -7.33 10.57
CA ASN A 241 -11.35 -7.31 9.68
C ASN A 241 -10.46 -6.11 10.02
N ASP A 242 -9.15 -6.30 10.00
CA ASP A 242 -8.18 -5.22 10.13
C ASP A 242 -7.99 -4.46 8.82
N ALA A 243 -7.63 -3.20 8.97
CA ALA A 243 -7.22 -2.38 7.86
C ALA A 243 -5.93 -1.62 8.18
N PHE A 244 -5.20 -1.26 7.15
CA PHE A 244 -4.09 -0.33 7.26
C PHE A 244 -4.03 0.54 6.01
N SER A 245 -3.37 1.67 6.10
CA SER A 245 -3.06 2.51 4.95
C SER A 245 -1.59 2.81 4.89
N PHE A 246 -1.12 3.30 3.76
CA PHE A 246 0.12 4.03 3.69
C PHE A 246 -0.02 5.32 2.89
N ILE A 247 0.91 6.22 3.17
CA ILE A 247 1.23 7.37 2.33
C ILE A 247 2.65 7.16 1.80
N ALA A 248 2.85 7.29 0.50
CA ALA A 248 4.14 7.04 -0.15
C ALA A 248 4.46 8.07 -1.23
N VAL A 249 5.75 8.28 -1.44
CA VAL A 249 6.29 8.93 -2.63
C VAL A 249 6.85 7.82 -3.52
N SER A 250 6.58 7.93 -4.82
CA SER A 250 7.08 6.98 -5.81
C SER A 250 7.74 7.69 -6.99
N LEU A 251 8.74 7.02 -7.55
CA LEU A 251 9.41 7.41 -8.78
C LEU A 251 9.10 6.37 -9.85
N GLN A 252 8.60 6.80 -11.01
CA GLN A 252 8.20 5.94 -12.11
C GLN A 252 9.05 6.25 -13.35
N TYR A 253 9.68 5.21 -13.90
CA TYR A 253 10.43 5.28 -15.14
C TYR A 253 9.68 4.55 -16.25
N HIS A 254 9.29 5.28 -17.29
CA HIS A 254 8.57 4.79 -18.45
C HIS A 254 9.51 4.40 -19.58
N PHE A 255 9.27 3.23 -20.20
CA PHE A 255 10.06 2.69 -21.29
C PHE A 255 9.19 1.91 -22.30
N GLY A 256 9.80 1.55 -23.43
CA GLY A 256 9.15 0.84 -24.54
C GLY A 256 9.24 1.60 -25.85
N LYS A 257 9.02 0.90 -26.97
CA LYS A 257 8.95 1.53 -28.29
C LYS A 257 7.56 2.11 -28.52
N LYS A 258 7.52 3.30 -29.13
CA LYS A 258 6.30 3.86 -29.71
C LYS A 258 5.78 2.86 -30.74
N LYS A 259 4.57 2.31 -30.53
CA LYS A 259 3.88 1.59 -31.60
C LYS A 259 3.42 2.64 -32.61
N ASN A 260 4.18 2.77 -33.70
CA ASN A 260 3.74 3.46 -34.92
C ASN A 260 2.42 2.82 -35.37
#